data_AF-A0AAU7W9T6-F1
#
_entry.id   AF-A0AAU7W9T6-F1
#
_cell.length_a   1.000
_cell.length_b   1.000
_cell.length_c   1.000
_cell.angle_alpha   90.00
_cell.angle_beta   90.00
_cell.angle_gamma   90.00
#
_symmetry.space_group_name_H-M   'P 1'
#
loop_
_entity.id
_entity.type
_entity.pdbx_description
1 polymer ?
#
loop_
_entity_poly.entity_id
_entity_poly.type
_entity_poly.pdbx_seq_one_letter_code
_entity_poly.pdbx_strand_id
1 'polypeptide(L)'
;MSLTLTETTWVRVCSLDELEPCWGEVALVAGRQIAMVLVAPGEVYAVDHHDPKTGAPVMARGIVGSRGDRPTLASPLHKQVYDLGTGECFTDPALVLRTYRTRIVGGAIEVELDL
;
A
#
# COMPACT_ATOMS: atom_id res chain seq x y z
N MET A 1 16.18 -22.46 18.68
CA MET A 1 15.16 -21.99 17.74
C MET A 1 14.48 -20.81 18.40
N SER A 2 14.98 -19.60 18.16
CA SER A 2 14.49 -18.39 18.86
C SER A 2 13.24 -17.90 18.14
N LEU A 3 12.11 -17.90 18.83
CA LEU A 3 10.89 -17.23 18.36
C LEU A 3 11.13 -15.72 18.49
N THR A 4 11.31 -15.03 17.38
CA THR A 4 11.23 -13.57 17.34
C THR A 4 9.76 -13.19 17.53
N LEU A 5 9.45 -12.58 18.67
CA LEU A 5 8.16 -11.93 18.90
C LEU A 5 8.15 -10.68 18.02
N THR A 6 7.37 -10.69 16.95
CA THR A 6 7.11 -9.49 16.15
C THR A 6 6.09 -8.63 16.89
N GLU A 7 6.46 -7.42 17.26
CA GLU A 7 5.56 -6.46 17.89
C GLU A 7 4.89 -5.62 16.80
N THR A 8 3.55 -5.66 16.75
CA THR A 8 2.78 -4.84 15.84
C THR A 8 2.67 -3.42 16.40
N THR A 9 3.21 -2.43 15.68
CA THR A 9 3.20 -1.02 16.10
C THR A 9 2.70 -0.09 15.00
N TRP A 10 2.18 1.07 15.39
CA TRP A 10 1.77 2.13 14.49
C TRP A 10 2.92 3.10 14.28
N VAL A 11 3.38 3.23 13.05
CA VAL A 11 4.49 4.13 12.70
C VAL A 11 3.95 5.30 11.90
N ARG A 12 4.21 6.52 12.37
CA ARG A 12 3.94 7.74 11.61
C ARG A 12 4.81 7.78 10.35
N VAL A 13 4.18 7.98 9.20
CA VAL A 13 4.83 7.97 7.89
C VAL A 13 5.01 9.39 7.33
N CYS A 14 3.90 10.08 7.09
CA CYS A 14 3.86 11.43 6.51
C CYS A 14 2.58 12.15 6.97
N SER A 15 2.45 13.44 6.67
CA SER A 15 1.16 14.14 6.80
C SER A 15 0.25 13.88 5.60
N LEU A 16 -1.05 14.05 5.78
CA LEU A 16 -2.05 13.78 4.74
C LEU A 16 -1.88 14.70 3.52
N ASP A 17 -1.46 15.94 3.74
CA ASP A 17 -1.22 16.97 2.73
C ASP A 17 0.07 16.76 1.92
N GLU A 18 0.92 15.81 2.31
CA GLU A 18 2.06 15.36 1.50
C GLU A 18 1.66 14.35 0.41
N LEU A 19 0.43 13.81 0.45
CA LEU A 19 -0.08 12.91 -0.59
C LEU A 19 -0.97 13.65 -1.58
N GLU A 20 -0.64 13.51 -2.87
CA GLU A 20 -1.50 13.96 -3.95
C GLU A 20 -2.57 12.88 -4.25
N PRO A 21 -3.85 13.24 -4.43
CA PRO A 21 -4.90 12.31 -4.80
C PRO A 21 -4.56 11.48 -6.05
N CYS A 22 -4.84 10.18 -5.98
CA CYS A 22 -4.63 9.19 -7.02
C CYS A 22 -3.17 9.05 -7.49
N TRP A 23 -2.21 9.55 -6.70
CA TRP A 23 -0.78 9.44 -6.97
C TRP A 23 -0.10 8.68 -5.84
N GLY A 24 0.72 7.68 -6.21
CA GLY A 24 1.41 6.85 -5.22
C GLY A 24 2.75 7.45 -4.80
N GLU A 25 3.00 7.59 -3.51
CA GLU A 25 4.30 7.97 -2.95
C GLU A 25 4.95 6.79 -2.22
N VAL A 26 6.28 6.80 -2.06
CA VAL A 26 6.99 5.69 -1.40
C VAL A 26 7.58 6.14 -0.09
N ALA A 27 7.17 5.47 1.00
CA ALA A 27 7.80 5.60 2.30
C ALA A 27 8.82 4.48 2.51
N LEU A 28 9.98 4.82 3.06
CA LEU A 28 10.96 3.85 3.55
C LEU A 28 10.87 3.78 5.08
N VAL A 29 10.27 2.72 5.60
CA VAL A 29 10.01 2.56 7.05
C VAL A 29 10.57 1.23 7.52
N ALA A 30 11.49 1.25 8.49
CA ALA A 30 12.16 0.04 9.01
C ALA A 30 12.72 -0.88 7.91
N GLY A 31 13.28 -0.30 6.84
CA GLY A 31 13.83 -1.04 5.69
C GLY A 31 12.79 -1.57 4.70
N ARG A 32 11.49 -1.31 4.91
CA ARG A 32 10.40 -1.69 3.99
C ARG A 32 10.03 -0.50 3.10
N GLN A 33 9.87 -0.75 1.81
CA GLN A 33 9.36 0.23 0.85
C GLN A 33 7.84 0.07 0.76
N ILE A 34 7.11 1.08 1.21
CA ILE A 34 5.65 1.06 1.30
C ILE A 34 5.11 2.10 0.33
N ALA A 35 4.30 1.65 -0.63
CA ALA A 35 3.57 2.53 -1.53
C ALA A 35 2.31 3.05 -0.82
N MET A 36 2.28 4.36 -0.59
CA MET A 36 1.17 5.10 -0.01
C MET A 36 0.32 5.69 -1.14
N VAL A 37 -1.00 5.53 -1.08
CA VAL A 37 -1.93 6.04 -2.10
C VAL A 37 -3.11 6.70 -1.41
N LEU A 38 -3.34 7.98 -1.70
CA LEU A 38 -4.56 8.70 -1.32
C LEU A 38 -5.59 8.53 -2.45
N VAL A 39 -6.70 7.83 -2.20
CA VAL A 39 -7.73 7.59 -3.24
C VAL A 39 -8.78 8.70 -3.23
N ALA A 40 -9.17 9.16 -2.05
CA ALA A 40 -10.12 10.24 -1.82
C ALA A 40 -9.76 10.98 -0.51
N PRO A 41 -10.32 12.17 -0.22
CA PRO A 41 -10.03 12.88 1.02
C PRO A 41 -10.26 12.01 2.25
N GLY A 42 -9.19 11.71 2.99
CA GLY A 42 -9.22 10.85 4.18
C GLY A 42 -9.22 9.34 3.91
N GLU A 43 -9.16 8.91 2.65
CA GLU A 43 -9.10 7.52 2.25
C GLU A 43 -7.70 7.16 1.72
N VAL A 44 -6.86 6.60 2.59
CA VAL A 44 -5.46 6.28 2.31
C VAL A 44 -5.22 4.79 2.41
N TYR A 45 -4.53 4.22 1.43
CA TYR A 45 -4.09 2.84 1.42
C TYR A 45 -2.56 2.78 1.43
N ALA A 46 -2.04 1.71 2.04
CA ALA A 46 -0.62 1.40 2.08
C ALA A 46 -0.43 -0.03 1.59
N VAL A 47 0.46 -0.22 0.63
CA VAL A 47 0.77 -1.54 0.04
C VAL A 47 2.27 -1.71 -0.13
N ASP A 48 2.72 -2.94 -0.36
CA ASP A 48 4.13 -3.17 -0.71
C ASP A 48 4.49 -2.45 -2.01
N HIS A 49 5.66 -1.84 -2.04
CA HIS A 49 6.14 -1.19 -3.24
C HIS A 49 6.57 -2.20 -4.31
N HIS A 50 6.86 -3.44 -3.91
CA HIS A 50 7.28 -4.51 -4.81
C HIS A 50 6.07 -5.16 -5.49
N ASP A 51 6.10 -5.25 -6.82
CA ASP A 51 5.06 -5.91 -7.61
C ASP A 51 5.09 -7.43 -7.34
N PRO A 52 3.97 -8.05 -6.91
CA PRO A 52 3.90 -9.49 -6.62
C PRO A 52 4.32 -10.39 -7.78
N LYS A 53 4.15 -9.94 -9.03
CA LYS A 53 4.50 -10.73 -10.22
C LYS A 53 5.99 -10.72 -10.53
N THR A 54 6.64 -9.57 -10.33
CA THR A 54 7.99 -9.32 -10.87
C THR A 54 9.04 -9.08 -9.79
N GLY A 55 8.62 -8.77 -8.56
CA GLY A 55 9.50 -8.30 -7.49
C GLY A 55 10.09 -6.90 -7.73
N ALA A 56 9.67 -6.19 -8.79
CA ALA A 56 10.18 -4.86 -9.07
C ALA A 56 9.55 -3.82 -8.14
N PRO A 57 10.32 -2.87 -7.57
CA PRO A 57 9.80 -1.78 -6.76
C PRO A 57 9.11 -0.72 -7.64
N VAL A 58 7.86 -0.96 -8.01
CA VAL A 58 7.13 -0.12 -8.98
C VAL A 58 5.70 0.21 -8.59
N MET A 59 5.12 -0.40 -7.54
CA MET A 59 3.67 -0.31 -7.30
C MET A 59 3.17 1.11 -7.07
N ALA A 60 3.98 2.00 -6.47
CA ALA A 60 3.62 3.41 -6.29
C ALA A 60 3.50 4.21 -7.61
N ARG A 61 3.88 3.62 -8.75
CA ARG A 61 3.70 4.19 -10.09
C ARG A 61 2.48 3.61 -10.80
N GLY A 62 1.72 2.76 -10.11
CA GLY A 62 0.52 2.13 -10.64
C GLY A 62 -0.59 3.14 -10.89
N ILE A 63 -1.56 2.75 -11.72
CA ILE A 63 -2.74 3.58 -11.99
C ILE A 63 -3.80 3.24 -10.95
N VAL A 64 -4.25 4.25 -10.21
CA VAL A 64 -5.39 4.13 -9.29
C VAL A 64 -6.68 4.08 -10.11
N GLY A 65 -7.57 3.18 -9.75
CA GLY A 65 -8.90 3.07 -10.36
C GLY A 65 -9.88 2.41 -9.39
N SER A 66 -11.00 1.91 -9.92
CA SER A 66 -11.96 1.16 -9.11
C SER A 66 -12.56 -0.01 -9.87
N ARG A 67 -13.03 -1.01 -9.10
CA ARG A 67 -13.90 -2.09 -9.58
C ARG A 67 -15.17 -2.07 -8.74
N GLY A 68 -16.16 -1.30 -9.19
CA GLY A 68 -17.33 -0.98 -8.37
C GLY A 68 -16.95 0.01 -7.27
N ASP A 69 -17.26 -0.33 -6.02
CA ASP A 69 -16.91 0.40 -4.80
C ASP A 69 -15.49 0.11 -4.29
N ARG A 70 -14.78 -0.80 -4.95
CA ARG A 70 -13.47 -1.28 -4.50
C ARG A 70 -12.33 -0.50 -5.14
N PRO A 71 -11.49 0.22 -4.38
CA PRO A 71 -10.36 0.95 -4.92
C PRO A 71 -9.26 -0.02 -5.36
N THR A 72 -8.63 0.29 -6.49
CA THR A 72 -7.67 -0.61 -7.14
C THR A 72 -6.39 0.12 -7.53
N LEU A 73 -5.32 -0.66 -7.67
CA LEU A 73 -4.03 -0.23 -8.18
C LEU A 73 -3.56 -1.20 -9.25
N ALA A 74 -3.45 -0.72 -10.49
CA ALA A 74 -2.94 -1.51 -11.61
C ALA A 74 -1.41 -1.44 -11.66
N SER A 75 -0.72 -2.59 -11.66
CA SER A 75 0.74 -2.65 -11.79
C SER A 75 1.22 -1.90 -13.06
N PRO A 76 2.29 -1.09 -12.98
CA PRO A 76 2.83 -0.39 -14.14
C PRO A 76 3.30 -1.32 -15.25
N LEU A 77 3.83 -2.49 -14.90
CA LEU A 77 4.55 -3.36 -15.83
C LEU A 77 3.58 -4.25 -16.62
N HIS A 78 2.80 -5.06 -15.92
CA HIS A 78 1.94 -6.09 -16.55
C HIS A 78 0.45 -5.89 -16.28
N LYS A 79 0.06 -4.75 -15.69
CA LYS A 79 -1.33 -4.30 -15.55
C LYS A 79 -2.22 -5.24 -14.74
N GLN A 80 -1.64 -6.09 -13.88
CA GLN A 80 -2.44 -6.78 -12.86
C GLN A 80 -3.15 -5.74 -12.00
N VAL A 81 -4.44 -5.96 -11.78
CA VAL A 81 -5.29 -5.04 -11.02
C VAL A 81 -5.45 -5.59 -9.62
N TYR A 82 -4.87 -4.91 -8.64
CA TYR A 82 -4.96 -5.30 -7.25
C TYR A 82 -5.99 -4.45 -6.51
N ASP A 83 -6.77 -5.06 -5.64
CA ASP A 83 -7.60 -4.36 -4.68
C ASP A 83 -6.73 -3.75 -3.57
N LEU A 84 -6.88 -2.45 -3.32
CA LEU A 84 -6.04 -1.72 -2.35
C LEU A 84 -6.35 -2.06 -0.88
N GLY A 85 -7.56 -2.52 -0.57
CA GLY A 85 -7.96 -2.84 0.80
C GLY A 85 -7.58 -4.27 1.22
N THR A 86 -7.68 -5.21 0.30
CA THR A 86 -7.52 -6.66 0.54
C THR A 86 -6.26 -7.24 -0.07
N GLY A 87 -5.69 -6.58 -1.09
CA GLY A 87 -4.52 -7.06 -1.81
C GLY A 87 -4.80 -8.08 -2.90
N GLU A 88 -6.05 -8.55 -3.04
CA GLU A 88 -6.35 -9.58 -4.04
C GLU A 88 -6.12 -9.06 -5.46
N CYS A 89 -5.61 -9.94 -6.32
CA CYS A 89 -5.42 -9.62 -7.72
C CYS A 89 -6.64 -10.07 -8.53
N PHE A 90 -7.34 -9.11 -9.13
CA PHE A 90 -8.52 -9.35 -9.95
C PHE A 90 -8.24 -10.01 -11.29
N THR A 91 -6.98 -10.03 -11.72
CA THR A 91 -6.55 -10.57 -13.02
C THR A 91 -5.87 -11.94 -12.91
N ASP A 92 -5.24 -12.24 -11.78
CA ASP A 92 -4.53 -13.49 -11.52
C ASP A 92 -4.67 -13.86 -10.03
N PRO A 93 -5.61 -14.76 -9.66
CA PRO A 93 -5.88 -15.11 -8.27
C PRO A 93 -4.70 -15.73 -7.50
N ALA A 94 -3.64 -16.13 -8.19
CA ALA A 94 -2.42 -16.64 -7.54
C ALA A 94 -1.53 -15.52 -6.98
N LEU A 95 -1.77 -14.26 -7.38
CA LEU A 95 -1.01 -13.10 -6.93
C LEU A 95 -1.77 -12.36 -5.83
N VAL A 96 -1.03 -11.92 -4.82
CA VAL A 96 -1.54 -11.09 -3.72
C VAL A 96 -0.57 -9.96 -3.48
N LEU A 97 -1.07 -8.74 -3.50
CA LEU A 97 -0.35 -7.54 -3.09
C LEU A 97 -0.47 -7.39 -1.58
N ARG A 98 0.66 -7.35 -0.86
CA ARG A 98 0.62 -7.14 0.59
C ARG A 98 0.09 -5.74 0.88
N THR A 99 -0.96 -5.67 1.71
CA THR A 99 -1.52 -4.42 2.23
C THR A 99 -1.05 -4.20 3.67
N TYR A 100 -1.07 -2.94 4.09
CA TYR A 100 -0.81 -2.51 5.46
C TYR A 100 -1.99 -1.68 5.96
N ARG A 101 -2.36 -1.85 7.23
CA ARG A 101 -3.41 -1.03 7.81
C ARG A 101 -2.91 0.40 7.98
N THR A 102 -3.78 1.34 7.63
CA THR A 102 -3.54 2.77 7.75
C THR A 102 -4.52 3.39 8.75
N ARG A 103 -4.12 4.49 9.37
CA ARG A 103 -5.03 5.38 10.10
C ARG A 103 -4.54 6.82 10.00
N ILE A 104 -5.46 7.76 10.18
CA ILE A 104 -5.13 9.19 10.21
C ILE A 104 -5.32 9.70 11.65
N VAL A 105 -4.24 10.17 12.27
CA VAL A 105 -4.22 10.68 13.65
C VAL A 105 -3.64 12.10 13.63
N GLY A 106 -4.46 13.09 13.98
CA GLY A 106 -4.01 14.49 14.02
C GLY A 106 -3.44 15.00 12.69
N GLY A 107 -4.02 14.57 11.56
CA GLY A 107 -3.57 14.94 10.21
C GLY A 107 -2.37 14.13 9.69
N ALA A 108 -1.87 13.16 10.47
CA ALA A 108 -0.77 12.31 10.07
C ALA A 108 -1.22 10.91 9.75
N ILE A 109 -0.60 10.32 8.73
CA ILE A 109 -0.85 8.94 8.33
C ILE A 109 0.10 8.05 9.12
N GLU A 110 -0.49 7.06 9.80
CA GLU A 110 0.24 6.00 10.48
C GLU A 110 -0.04 4.66 9.80
N VAL A 111 0.99 3.83 9.70
CA VAL A 111 0.94 2.49 9.12
C VAL A 111 1.25 1.46 10.19
N GLU A 112 0.45 0.41 10.26
CA GLU A 112 0.66 -0.72 11.16
C GLU A 112 1.74 -1.65 10.59
N LEU A 113 2.81 -1.88 11.36
CA LEU A 113 3.95 -2.70 10.98
C LEU A 113 4.32 -3.67 12.09
N ASP A 114 4.58 -4.91 11.71
CA ASP A 114 5.26 -5.89 12.56
C ASP A 114 6.76 -5.61 12.54
N LEU A 115 7.31 -5.13 13.66
CA LEU A 115 8.74 -4.86 13.85
C LEU A 115 9.42 -5.97 14.65
#